data_AF-A0AAU5U581-F1
#
_entry.id   AF-A0AAU5U581-F1
#
_cell.length_a   1.000
_cell.length_b   1.000
_cell.length_c   1.000
_cell.angle_alpha   90.00
_cell.angle_beta   90.00
_cell.angle_gamma   90.00
#
_symmetry.space_group_name_H-M   'P 1'
#
loop_
_entity.id
_entity.type
_entity.pdbx_description
1 polymer ?
#
loop_
_entity_poly.entity_id
_entity_poly.type
_entity_poly.pdbx_seq_one_letter_code
_entity_poly.pdbx_strand_id
1 'polypeptide(L)'
;MHATLTERRPPWVVIVGRDDPWPTAETAALRARGGEVFRLDGRQLSDPAAVFTAFAHELSFPGYFGRNWDALVDCLHDRHDHGGGARATAVLIEHADAMLHADFLGLFVSVLCQAAWQANLRLDADGMPQDLPAFALHFVLLLDDTPPAAFAPAVASGMDVCVTLDEERLTATLTGEDWPVPPDPTDATHSALDAPCP
;
A
#
# COMPACT_ATOMS: atom_id res chain seq x y z
N MET A 1 1.65 -12.58 10.72
CA MET A 1 0.41 -11.80 10.53
C MET A 1 -0.20 -12.28 9.23
N HIS A 2 -1.49 -12.62 9.18
CA HIS A 2 -2.10 -13.10 7.93
C HIS A 2 -2.30 -11.94 6.95
N ALA A 3 -1.71 -12.05 5.77
CA ALA A 3 -1.87 -11.08 4.69
C ALA A 3 -3.29 -11.10 4.12
N THR A 4 -3.86 -9.92 3.86
CA THR A 4 -5.15 -9.76 3.19
C THR A 4 -5.14 -8.51 2.32
N LEU A 5 -5.95 -8.50 1.25
CA LEU A 5 -6.14 -7.33 0.38
C LEU A 5 -7.44 -6.57 0.65
N THR A 6 -8.26 -7.04 1.62
CA THR A 6 -9.61 -6.49 1.85
C THR A 6 -9.77 -5.74 3.16
N GLU A 7 -8.81 -5.85 4.07
CA GLU A 7 -8.85 -5.21 5.38
C GLU A 7 -7.84 -4.07 5.47
N ARG A 8 -8.18 -3.02 6.23
CA ARG A 8 -7.32 -1.84 6.39
C ARG A 8 -6.21 -2.04 7.43
N ARG A 9 -5.41 -3.09 7.30
CA ARG A 9 -4.37 -3.46 8.27
C ARG A 9 -3.11 -3.99 7.59
N PRO A 10 -1.93 -3.89 8.23
CA PRO A 10 -0.71 -4.45 7.66
C PRO A 10 -0.81 -5.97 7.54
N PRO A 11 -0.06 -6.58 6.61
CA PRO A 11 0.99 -5.98 5.78
C PRO A 11 0.50 -5.18 4.56
N TRP A 12 1.28 -4.16 4.19
CA TRP A 12 0.96 -3.24 3.08
C TRP A 12 1.40 -3.78 1.73
N VAL A 13 2.58 -4.41 1.70
CA VAL A 13 3.19 -4.99 0.52
C VAL A 13 3.44 -6.47 0.79
N VAL A 14 3.06 -7.32 -0.17
CA VAL A 14 3.29 -8.77 -0.12
C VAL A 14 4.06 -9.17 -1.36
N ILE A 15 5.19 -9.85 -1.17
CA ILE A 15 6.04 -10.41 -2.23
C ILE A 15 5.92 -11.92 -2.14
N VAL A 16 5.52 -12.54 -3.24
CA VAL A 16 5.12 -13.94 -3.28
C VAL A 16 5.37 -14.54 -4.67
N GLY A 17 5.57 -15.86 -4.73
CA GLY A 17 5.63 -16.58 -6.00
C GLY A 17 4.28 -16.54 -6.74
N ARG A 18 4.32 -16.51 -8.07
CA ARG A 18 3.14 -16.50 -8.94
C ARG A 18 2.27 -17.75 -8.79
N ASP A 19 2.87 -18.86 -8.38
CA ASP A 19 2.17 -20.14 -8.16
C ASP A 19 1.42 -20.20 -6.82
N ASP A 20 1.59 -19.22 -5.93
CA ASP A 20 0.83 -19.15 -4.69
C ASP A 20 -0.65 -18.87 -5.01
N PRO A 21 -1.61 -19.64 -4.44
CA PRO A 21 -3.04 -19.40 -4.67
C PRO A 21 -3.58 -18.13 -3.98
N TRP A 22 -2.87 -17.60 -2.97
CA TRP A 22 -3.32 -16.48 -2.13
C TRP A 22 -3.64 -15.20 -2.92
N PRO A 23 -2.78 -14.69 -3.85
CA PRO A 23 -3.10 -13.49 -4.63
C PRO A 23 -4.39 -13.65 -5.45
N THR A 24 -4.62 -14.83 -6.01
CA THR A 24 -5.83 -15.10 -6.81
C THR A 24 -7.08 -15.09 -5.92
N ALA A 25 -7.02 -15.73 -4.75
CA ALA A 25 -8.12 -15.75 -3.80
C ALA A 25 -8.45 -14.35 -3.26
N GLU A 26 -7.44 -13.59 -2.83
CA GLU A 26 -7.64 -12.26 -2.24
C GLU A 26 -8.10 -11.23 -3.28
N THR A 27 -7.58 -11.27 -4.51
CA THR A 27 -8.06 -10.35 -5.57
C THR A 27 -9.49 -10.68 -6.00
N ALA A 28 -9.89 -11.95 -5.98
CA ALA A 28 -11.28 -12.34 -6.21
C ALA A 28 -12.20 -11.83 -5.09
N ALA A 29 -11.80 -11.98 -3.84
CA ALA A 29 -12.53 -11.47 -2.67
C ALA A 29 -12.66 -9.94 -2.70
N LEU A 30 -11.59 -9.22 -3.05
CA LEU A 30 -11.59 -7.77 -3.19
C LEU A 30 -12.59 -7.30 -4.26
N ARG A 31 -12.56 -7.91 -5.44
CA ARG A 31 -13.51 -7.59 -6.53
C ARG A 31 -14.95 -7.90 -6.15
N ALA A 32 -15.20 -9.01 -5.46
CA ALA A 32 -16.54 -9.37 -4.98
C ALA A 32 -17.12 -8.32 -4.01
N ARG A 33 -16.28 -7.54 -3.33
CA ARG A 33 -16.65 -6.43 -2.45
C ARG A 33 -16.71 -5.07 -3.16
N GLY A 34 -16.60 -5.05 -4.50
CA GLY A 34 -16.60 -3.83 -5.30
C GLY A 34 -15.26 -3.10 -5.34
N GLY A 35 -14.17 -3.76 -4.94
CA GLY A 35 -12.82 -3.22 -5.05
C GLY A 35 -12.21 -3.35 -6.45
N GLU A 36 -11.14 -2.60 -6.69
CA GLU A 36 -10.42 -2.53 -7.95
C GLU A 36 -9.08 -3.27 -7.86
N VAL A 37 -8.68 -3.90 -8.97
CA VAL A 37 -7.42 -4.63 -9.07
C VAL A 37 -6.71 -4.21 -10.34
N PHE A 38 -5.56 -3.57 -10.19
CA PHE A 38 -4.70 -3.10 -11.27
C PHE A 38 -3.51 -4.04 -11.45
N ARG A 39 -3.00 -4.16 -12.68
CA ARG A 39 -1.84 -5.01 -12.98
C ARG A 39 -0.78 -4.21 -13.71
N LEU A 40 0.46 -4.32 -13.24
CA LEU A 40 1.65 -3.71 -13.83
C LEU A 40 2.65 -4.81 -14.19
N ASP A 41 3.41 -4.62 -15.25
CA ASP A 41 4.50 -5.52 -15.63
C ASP A 41 5.83 -4.99 -15.09
N GLY A 42 6.43 -5.70 -14.13
CA GLY A 42 7.71 -5.37 -13.50
C GLY A 42 8.87 -5.25 -14.49
N ARG A 43 8.79 -5.89 -15.66
CA ARG A 43 9.80 -5.74 -16.73
C ARG A 43 9.74 -4.36 -17.38
N GLN A 44 8.62 -3.65 -17.26
CA GLN A 44 8.46 -2.27 -17.72
C GLN A 44 8.84 -1.25 -16.64
N LEU A 45 9.12 -1.69 -15.41
CA LEU A 45 9.51 -0.85 -14.28
C LEU A 45 11.04 -0.81 -14.14
N SER A 46 11.74 -0.48 -15.25
CA SER A 46 13.21 -0.55 -15.33
C SER A 46 13.93 0.60 -14.62
N ASP A 47 13.26 1.73 -14.45
CA ASP A 47 13.79 2.94 -13.83
C ASP A 47 12.63 3.77 -13.22
N PRO A 48 12.93 4.78 -12.38
CA PRO A 48 11.89 5.59 -11.74
C PRO A 48 10.93 6.27 -12.73
N ALA A 49 11.41 6.75 -13.87
CA ALA A 49 10.55 7.41 -14.86
C ALA A 49 9.58 6.42 -15.53
N ALA A 50 10.04 5.19 -15.76
CA ALA A 50 9.22 4.09 -16.24
C ALA A 50 8.15 3.70 -15.20
N VAL A 51 8.51 3.65 -13.91
CA VAL A 51 7.56 3.44 -12.80
C VAL A 51 6.47 4.50 -12.81
N PHE A 52 6.83 5.78 -12.80
CA PHE A 52 5.86 6.86 -12.81
C PHE A 52 4.92 6.81 -14.02
N THR A 53 5.45 6.46 -15.18
CA THR A 53 4.65 6.34 -16.41
C THR A 53 3.66 5.18 -16.32
N ALA A 54 4.11 4.02 -15.86
CA ALA A 54 3.28 2.83 -15.77
C ALA A 54 2.14 3.00 -14.76
N PHE A 55 2.44 3.55 -13.58
CA PHE A 55 1.42 3.85 -12.56
C PHE A 55 0.43 4.90 -13.04
N ALA A 56 0.90 6.02 -13.62
CA ALA A 56 0.02 7.07 -14.09
C ALA A 56 -0.94 6.58 -15.19
N HIS A 57 -0.45 5.72 -16.08
CA HIS A 57 -1.27 5.11 -17.13
C HIS A 57 -2.30 4.14 -16.55
N GLU A 58 -1.84 3.12 -15.81
CA GLU A 58 -2.68 2.02 -15.35
C GLU A 58 -3.74 2.49 -14.33
N LEU A 59 -3.35 3.40 -13.43
CA LEU A 59 -4.25 3.95 -12.41
C LEU A 59 -4.97 5.23 -12.87
N SER A 60 -4.78 5.66 -14.12
CA SER A 60 -5.40 6.86 -14.71
C SER A 60 -5.17 8.12 -13.86
N PHE A 61 -3.92 8.40 -13.49
CA PHE A 61 -3.58 9.59 -12.71
C PHE A 61 -3.83 10.89 -13.51
N PRO A 62 -4.05 12.02 -12.81
CA PRO A 62 -4.29 13.31 -13.47
C PRO A 62 -3.13 13.74 -14.37
N GLY A 63 -3.45 14.50 -15.43
CA GLY A 63 -2.45 15.01 -16.38
C GLY A 63 -1.40 15.96 -15.78
N TYR A 64 -1.63 16.47 -14.57
CA TYR A 64 -0.68 17.28 -13.80
C TYR A 64 0.18 16.47 -12.81
N PHE A 65 0.15 15.14 -12.89
CA PHE A 65 0.97 14.26 -12.06
C PHE A 65 2.46 14.65 -12.10
N GLY A 66 3.05 14.87 -10.92
CA GLY A 66 4.39 15.44 -10.76
C GLY A 66 5.56 14.54 -11.16
N ARG A 67 5.33 13.25 -11.45
CA ARG A 67 6.34 12.27 -11.91
C ARG A 67 7.56 12.19 -11.00
N ASN A 68 7.31 12.13 -9.70
CA ASN A 68 8.31 11.91 -8.65
C ASN A 68 7.70 10.99 -7.56
N TRP A 69 8.50 10.57 -6.60
CA TRP A 69 8.08 9.61 -5.56
C TRP A 69 6.99 10.17 -4.65
N ASP A 70 7.11 11.43 -4.21
CA ASP A 70 6.11 12.08 -3.35
C ASP A 70 4.76 12.21 -4.09
N ALA A 71 4.79 12.65 -5.35
CA ALA A 71 3.61 12.73 -6.18
C ALA A 71 2.95 11.35 -6.41
N LEU A 72 3.74 10.27 -6.44
CA LEU A 72 3.22 8.91 -6.55
C LEU A 72 2.47 8.52 -5.27
N VAL A 73 3.04 8.82 -4.10
CA VAL A 73 2.36 8.64 -2.80
C VAL A 73 1.04 9.42 -2.78
N ASP A 74 1.07 10.69 -3.18
CA ASP A 74 -0.11 11.56 -3.23
C ASP A 74 -1.22 10.97 -4.11
N CYS A 75 -0.88 10.59 -5.34
CA CYS A 75 -1.86 10.05 -6.27
C CYS A 75 -2.38 8.65 -5.87
N LEU A 76 -1.61 7.87 -5.11
CA LEU A 76 -2.03 6.54 -4.64
C LEU A 76 -2.97 6.63 -3.44
N HIS A 77 -2.70 7.50 -2.46
CA HIS A 77 -3.55 7.62 -1.27
C HIS A 77 -4.78 8.52 -1.50
N ASP A 78 -4.71 9.49 -2.41
CA ASP A 78 -5.80 10.41 -2.73
C ASP A 78 -6.69 9.91 -3.88
N ARG A 79 -6.76 8.58 -4.08
CA ARG A 79 -7.65 7.95 -5.06
C ARG A 79 -9.12 8.06 -4.62
N HIS A 80 -9.68 9.24 -4.80
CA HIS A 80 -11.12 9.44 -4.77
C HIS A 80 -11.68 9.33 -6.19
N ASP A 81 -12.55 8.35 -6.43
CA ASP A 81 -13.35 8.32 -7.64
C ASP A 81 -14.12 9.64 -7.72
N HIS A 82 -14.10 10.30 -8.90
CA HIS A 82 -14.69 11.62 -9.16
C HIS A 82 -16.24 11.58 -9.18
N GLY A 83 -16.85 10.87 -8.23
CA GLY A 83 -18.30 10.68 -8.09
C GLY A 83 -18.74 9.38 -7.40
N GLY A 84 -17.82 8.49 -7.00
CA GLY A 84 -18.16 7.11 -6.57
C GLY A 84 -17.75 6.68 -5.16
N GLY A 85 -17.06 7.53 -4.40
CA GLY A 85 -16.47 7.16 -3.12
C GLY A 85 -15.16 6.36 -3.26
N ALA A 86 -14.41 6.24 -2.18
CA ALA A 86 -13.13 5.53 -2.20
C ALA A 86 -13.35 4.00 -2.32
N ARG A 87 -12.76 3.37 -3.34
CA ARG A 87 -12.82 1.92 -3.53
C ARG A 87 -11.55 1.26 -3.01
N ALA A 88 -11.73 0.15 -2.32
CA ALA A 88 -10.61 -0.71 -1.94
C ALA A 88 -9.85 -1.12 -3.21
N THR A 89 -8.53 -1.01 -3.20
CA THR A 89 -7.66 -1.11 -4.37
C THR A 89 -6.49 -2.05 -4.07
N ALA A 90 -6.20 -2.97 -5.00
CA ALA A 90 -4.96 -3.72 -5.00
C ALA A 90 -4.20 -3.50 -6.31
N VAL A 91 -2.89 -3.32 -6.21
CA VAL A 91 -2.00 -3.22 -7.38
C VAL A 91 -1.06 -4.43 -7.39
N LEU A 92 -1.12 -5.20 -8.47
CA LEU A 92 -0.29 -6.39 -8.68
C LEU A 92 0.84 -6.04 -9.65
N ILE A 93 2.07 -6.23 -9.24
CA ILE A 93 3.26 -6.10 -10.08
C ILE A 93 3.69 -7.51 -10.48
N GLU A 94 3.43 -7.86 -11.72
CA GLU A 94 3.81 -9.15 -12.31
C GLU A 94 5.28 -9.14 -12.72
N HIS A 95 5.91 -10.31 -12.87
CA HIS A 95 7.31 -10.40 -13.33
C HIS A 95 8.27 -9.53 -12.49
N ALA A 96 8.00 -9.43 -11.18
CA ALA A 96 8.72 -8.51 -10.30
C ALA A 96 10.20 -8.90 -10.10
N ASP A 97 10.59 -10.13 -10.47
CA ASP A 97 11.97 -10.61 -10.55
C ASP A 97 12.90 -9.63 -11.29
N ALA A 98 12.37 -9.00 -12.35
CA ALA A 98 13.11 -8.03 -13.15
C ALA A 98 13.60 -6.81 -12.35
N MET A 99 12.95 -6.54 -11.21
CA MET A 99 13.26 -5.40 -10.34
C MET A 99 14.25 -5.76 -9.22
N LEU A 100 14.61 -7.04 -9.03
CA LEU A 100 15.43 -7.49 -7.89
C LEU A 100 16.74 -6.71 -7.75
N HIS A 101 17.35 -6.33 -8.88
CA HIS A 101 18.63 -5.64 -8.94
C HIS A 101 18.49 -4.14 -9.23
N ALA A 102 17.27 -3.59 -9.17
CA ALA A 102 17.07 -2.17 -9.32
C ALA A 102 17.53 -1.43 -8.06
N ASP A 103 18.43 -0.45 -8.23
CA ASP A 103 18.98 0.35 -7.11
C ASP A 103 17.89 1.10 -6.32
N PHE A 104 16.72 1.34 -6.94
CA PHE A 104 15.60 2.04 -6.33
C PHE A 104 14.57 1.10 -5.67
N LEU A 105 14.75 -0.23 -5.70
CA LEU A 105 13.75 -1.20 -5.21
C LEU A 105 13.38 -0.96 -3.74
N GLY A 106 14.36 -0.71 -2.87
CA GLY A 106 14.11 -0.41 -1.46
C GLY A 106 13.25 0.84 -1.27
N LEU A 107 13.63 1.95 -1.93
CA LEU A 107 12.85 3.20 -1.93
C LEU A 107 11.44 3.00 -2.48
N PHE A 108 11.31 2.25 -3.57
CA PHE A 108 10.02 1.97 -4.17
C PHE A 108 9.09 1.24 -3.20
N VAL A 109 9.56 0.20 -2.52
CA VAL A 109 8.74 -0.51 -1.53
C VAL A 109 8.40 0.39 -0.34
N SER A 110 9.31 1.25 0.13
CA SER A 110 9.00 2.27 1.14
C SER A 110 7.86 3.18 0.70
N VAL A 111 7.90 3.69 -0.53
CA VAL A 111 6.84 4.53 -1.12
C VAL A 111 5.50 3.81 -1.19
N LEU A 112 5.48 2.53 -1.59
CA LEU A 112 4.25 1.73 -1.60
C LEU A 112 3.70 1.51 -0.18
N CYS A 113 4.56 1.22 0.79
CA CYS A 113 4.18 1.08 2.20
C CYS A 113 3.60 2.39 2.76
N GLN A 114 4.22 3.54 2.45
CA GLN A 114 3.73 4.86 2.86
C GLN A 114 2.35 5.17 2.27
N ALA A 115 2.19 4.99 0.96
CA ALA A 115 0.91 5.23 0.30
C ALA A 115 -0.22 4.34 0.83
N ALA A 116 0.07 3.04 1.02
CA ALA A 116 -0.87 2.12 1.64
C ALA A 116 -1.25 2.59 3.05
N TRP A 117 -0.27 2.92 3.89
CA TRP A 117 -0.51 3.37 5.25
C TRP A 117 -1.38 4.64 5.29
N GLN A 118 -1.09 5.65 4.47
CA GLN A 118 -1.92 6.86 4.37
C GLN A 118 -3.35 6.57 3.89
N ALA A 119 -3.54 5.70 2.90
CA ALA A 119 -4.86 5.34 2.40
C ALA A 119 -5.70 4.55 3.42
N ASN A 120 -5.08 3.58 4.08
CA ASN A 120 -5.73 2.66 5.02
C ASN A 120 -6.16 3.37 6.32
N LEU A 121 -5.37 4.36 6.77
CA LEU A 121 -5.62 5.14 7.98
C LEU A 121 -6.24 6.53 7.70
N ARG A 122 -6.37 6.92 6.42
CA ARG A 122 -6.78 8.25 5.95
C ARG A 122 -5.98 9.38 6.60
N LEU A 123 -4.71 9.43 6.23
CA LEU A 123 -3.77 10.44 6.70
C LEU A 123 -3.38 11.36 5.53
N ASP A 124 -3.09 12.63 5.81
CA ASP A 124 -2.45 13.53 4.85
C ASP A 124 -0.93 13.30 4.75
N ALA A 125 -0.27 14.17 3.97
CA ALA A 125 1.18 14.12 3.76
C ALA A 125 1.98 14.28 5.06
N ASP A 126 1.45 15.03 6.04
CA ASP A 126 2.04 15.23 7.37
C ASP A 126 1.64 14.12 8.35
N GLY A 127 0.78 13.19 7.91
CA GLY A 127 0.24 12.11 8.70
C GLY A 127 -0.94 12.55 9.60
N MET A 128 -1.57 13.69 9.36
CA MET A 128 -2.75 14.06 10.14
C MET A 128 -3.99 13.35 9.60
N PRO A 129 -4.88 12.82 10.46
CA PRO A 129 -6.14 12.23 10.02
C PRO A 129 -7.00 13.21 9.22
N GLN A 130 -7.65 12.75 8.16
CA GLN A 130 -8.56 13.56 7.35
C GLN A 130 -10.03 13.09 7.50
N ASP A 131 -10.96 14.03 7.32
CA ASP A 131 -12.42 13.77 7.33
C ASP A 131 -12.93 13.26 5.98
N LEU A 132 -12.35 12.15 5.52
CA LEU A 132 -12.68 11.47 4.26
C LEU A 132 -12.72 9.95 4.49
N PRO A 133 -13.48 9.19 3.68
CA PRO A 133 -13.56 7.74 3.87
C PRO A 133 -12.22 7.07 3.56
N ALA A 134 -11.68 6.33 4.53
CA ALA A 134 -10.53 5.44 4.35
C ALA A 134 -10.88 4.28 3.41
N PHE A 135 -9.89 3.77 2.68
CA PHE A 135 -10.05 2.60 1.82
C PHE A 135 -8.86 1.65 1.95
N ALA A 136 -9.09 0.37 1.66
CA ALA A 136 -7.99 -0.60 1.67
C ALA A 136 -7.12 -0.39 0.44
N LEU A 137 -5.82 -0.19 0.65
CA LEU A 137 -4.82 -0.12 -0.41
C LEU A 137 -3.69 -1.10 -0.11
N HIS A 138 -3.46 -2.05 -1.01
CA HIS A 138 -2.43 -3.06 -0.86
C HIS A 138 -1.67 -3.30 -2.18
N PHE A 139 -0.44 -3.75 -2.05
CA PHE A 139 0.43 -4.03 -3.19
C PHE A 139 0.92 -5.47 -3.13
N VAL A 140 0.98 -6.13 -4.29
CA VAL A 140 1.49 -7.49 -4.42
C VAL A 140 2.54 -7.55 -5.51
N LEU A 141 3.74 -8.03 -5.19
CA LEU A 141 4.79 -8.31 -6.16
C LEU A 141 4.79 -9.82 -6.40
N LEU A 142 4.55 -10.22 -7.65
CA LEU A 142 4.50 -11.61 -8.09
C LEU A 142 5.82 -11.99 -8.75
N LEU A 143 6.46 -13.02 -8.20
CA LEU A 143 7.72 -13.56 -8.67
C LEU A 143 7.49 -14.81 -9.52
N ASP A 144 8.13 -14.90 -10.68
CA ASP A 144 8.06 -16.05 -11.56
C ASP A 144 9.00 -17.17 -11.10
N ASP A 145 10.26 -16.83 -10.88
CA ASP A 145 11.34 -17.82 -10.69
C ASP A 145 12.16 -17.55 -9.42
N THR A 146 12.08 -16.34 -8.87
CA THR A 146 12.87 -15.91 -7.71
C THR A 146 12.14 -16.22 -6.40
N PRO A 147 12.81 -16.80 -5.39
CA PRO A 147 12.21 -16.97 -4.08
C PRO A 147 12.00 -15.61 -3.39
N PRO A 148 10.85 -15.37 -2.72
CA PRO A 148 10.58 -14.10 -2.03
C PRO A 148 11.66 -13.68 -1.02
N ALA A 149 12.33 -14.63 -0.38
CA ALA A 149 13.44 -14.36 0.54
C ALA A 149 14.62 -13.60 -0.11
N ALA A 150 14.82 -13.72 -1.42
CA ALA A 150 15.88 -13.01 -2.14
C ALA A 150 15.64 -11.48 -2.19
N PHE A 151 14.39 -11.04 -2.10
CA PHE A 151 14.04 -9.62 -2.05
C PHE A 151 14.30 -9.00 -0.67
N ALA A 152 14.40 -9.81 0.38
CA ALA A 152 14.44 -9.30 1.77
C ALA A 152 15.55 -8.27 2.01
N PRO A 153 16.81 -8.46 1.56
CA PRO A 153 17.87 -7.48 1.76
C PRO A 153 17.62 -6.16 1.01
N ALA A 154 17.11 -6.24 -0.22
CA ALA A 154 16.85 -5.06 -1.03
C ALA A 154 15.67 -4.25 -0.46
N VAL A 155 14.61 -4.92 -0.02
CA VAL A 155 13.43 -4.29 0.59
C VAL A 155 13.75 -3.71 1.96
N ALA A 156 14.50 -4.42 2.79
CA ALA A 156 14.92 -3.95 4.11
C ALA A 156 15.93 -2.79 4.05
N SER A 157 16.50 -2.49 2.88
CA SER A 157 17.30 -1.28 2.68
C SER A 157 16.46 -0.02 2.51
N GLY A 158 15.15 -0.17 2.27
CA GLY A 158 14.19 0.93 2.22
C GLY A 158 14.08 1.64 3.57
N MET A 159 13.90 2.96 3.52
CA MET A 159 13.66 3.76 4.72
C MET A 159 12.33 3.35 5.37
N ASP A 160 12.35 3.26 6.69
CA ASP A 160 11.19 3.00 7.54
C ASP A 160 10.40 1.75 7.17
N VAL A 161 11.04 0.69 6.64
CA VAL A 161 10.36 -0.55 6.26
C VAL A 161 10.79 -1.72 7.14
N CYS A 162 9.80 -2.42 7.70
CA CYS A 162 9.96 -3.68 8.41
C CYS A 162 9.56 -4.81 7.48
N VAL A 163 10.43 -5.83 7.39
CA VAL A 163 10.21 -6.99 6.53
C VAL A 163 10.09 -8.24 7.37
N THR A 164 9.06 -9.05 7.12
CA THR A 164 8.86 -10.36 7.76
C THR A 164 8.66 -11.43 6.70
N LEU A 165 9.38 -12.54 6.80
CA LEU A 165 9.19 -13.73 5.97
C LEU A 165 8.33 -14.75 6.74
N ASP A 166 7.14 -15.06 6.23
CA ASP A 166 6.18 -15.98 6.84
C ASP A 166 5.63 -16.94 5.77
N GLU A 167 5.69 -18.25 6.01
CA GLU A 167 5.14 -19.28 5.10
C GLU A 167 5.44 -19.03 3.60
N GLU A 168 6.71 -18.78 3.27
CA GLU A 168 7.20 -18.47 1.90
C GLU A 168 6.77 -17.12 1.32
N ARG A 169 6.02 -16.29 2.06
CA ARG A 169 5.65 -14.93 1.69
C ARG A 169 6.54 -13.93 2.39
N LEU A 170 7.13 -13.02 1.63
CA LEU A 170 7.84 -11.89 2.18
C LEU A 170 6.86 -10.72 2.29
N THR A 171 6.69 -10.18 3.49
CA THR A 171 5.76 -9.09 3.76
C THR A 171 6.52 -7.86 4.21
N ALA A 172 6.07 -6.70 3.77
CA ALA A 172 6.63 -5.41 4.17
C ALA A 172 5.55 -4.48 4.72
N THR A 173 5.91 -3.78 5.78
CA THR A 173 5.13 -2.74 6.46
C THR A 173 6.07 -1.61 6.86
N LEU A 174 5.55 -0.48 7.36
CA LEU A 174 6.41 0.56 7.92
C LEU A 174 6.94 0.19 9.32
N THR A 175 8.19 0.54 9.65
CA THR A 175 8.74 0.50 11.02
C THR A 175 8.27 1.72 11.80
N GLY A 176 7.58 1.50 12.92
CA GLY A 176 7.24 2.58 13.86
C GLY A 176 6.10 2.20 14.80
N GLU A 177 6.39 2.17 16.10
CA GLU A 177 5.44 2.01 17.22
C GLU A 177 4.75 3.32 17.63
N ASP A 178 5.09 4.47 17.02
CA ASP A 178 4.62 5.81 17.41
C ASP A 178 3.65 6.40 16.38
N TRP A 179 2.44 5.85 16.27
CA TRP A 179 1.41 6.42 15.40
C TRP A 179 -0.01 6.19 15.92
N PRO A 180 -0.95 7.16 15.85
CA PRO A 180 -2.20 7.15 16.59
C PRO A 180 -2.93 5.83 16.43
N VAL A 181 -3.05 5.15 17.56
CA VAL A 181 -4.07 4.14 17.77
C VAL A 181 -5.40 4.82 17.42
N PRO A 182 -6.23 4.24 16.54
CA PRO A 182 -7.58 4.75 16.33
C PRO A 182 -8.24 4.94 17.70
N PRO A 183 -8.88 6.09 17.98
CA PRO A 183 -9.52 6.28 19.27
C PRO A 183 -10.48 5.12 19.49
N ASP A 184 -10.34 4.46 20.64
CA ASP A 184 -11.23 3.40 21.06
C ASP A 184 -12.66 3.98 21.07
N PRO A 185 -13.66 3.39 20.39
CA PRO A 185 -15.01 3.93 20.32
C PRO A 185 -15.70 4.11 21.69
N THR A 186 -15.07 3.66 22.77
CA THR A 186 -15.47 3.80 24.17
C THR A 186 -15.00 5.09 24.84
N ASP A 187 -14.05 5.84 24.27
CA ASP A 187 -13.46 7.03 24.93
C ASP A 187 -14.24 8.35 24.69
N ALA A 188 -15.30 8.32 23.87
CA ALA A 188 -16.19 9.46 23.68
C ALA A 188 -17.10 9.78 24.89
N THR A 189 -16.94 9.06 26.01
CA THR A 189 -17.85 9.16 27.16
C THR A 189 -17.31 9.94 28.37
N HIS A 190 -16.04 10.39 28.36
CA HIS A 190 -15.45 11.15 29.47
C HIS A 190 -14.99 12.55 29.07
N SER A 191 -15.87 13.36 28.47
CA SER A 191 -15.59 14.80 28.36
C SER A 191 -16.84 15.67 28.35
N ALA A 192 -17.77 15.40 29.26
CA ALA A 192 -18.84 16.33 29.59
C ALA A 192 -19.37 16.08 31.00
N LEU A 193 -18.65 16.51 32.05
CA LEU A 193 -19.17 16.70 33.40
C LEU A 193 -18.13 17.46 34.26
N ASP A 194 -17.80 18.69 33.87
CA ASP A 194 -17.35 19.68 34.87
C ASP A 194 -17.58 21.10 34.35
N ALA A 195 -18.74 21.64 34.68
CA ALA A 195 -19.01 23.07 34.64
C ALA A 195 -19.84 23.41 35.88
N PRO A 196 -19.35 24.25 36.81
CA PRO A 196 -20.17 24.72 37.91
C PRO A 196 -21.23 25.70 37.40
N CYS A 197 -22.47 25.46 37.81
CA CYS A 197 -23.64 26.32 37.61
C CYS A 197 -23.43 27.70 38.28
N PRO A 198 -23.97 28.82 37.73
CA PRO A 198 -23.85 30.15 38.32
C PRO A 198 -24.60 30.33 39.65
#